data_AF-A0A534I1X0-F1
#
_entry.id   AF-A0A534I1X0-F1
#
_cell.length_a   1.000
_cell.length_b   1.000
_cell.length_c   1.000
_cell.angle_alpha   90.00
_cell.angle_beta   90.00
_cell.angle_gamma   90.00
#
_symmetry.space_group_name_H-M   'P 1'
#
loop_
_entity.id
_entity.type
_entity.pdbx_description
1 polymer ?
#
loop_
_entity_poly.entity_id
_entity_poly.type
_entity_poly.pdbx_seq_one_letter_code
_entity_poly.pdbx_strand_id
1 'polypeptide(L)'
;MAIFFMQISSVTRSAGRRATAAAAYRAGERIRDERSGEVINYGRRRDVLHTEIFLPPQFDGTQVSWARDRQRLWNTAEHSEKRHNARVAREYQLSLPAELDASRRIALSRAFSREIAERYKVAVDLAVHEPREGGDPRNYHAHLLTTTREVTPAGLGAKAGLDIAPVERRRREL
;
A
#
# COMPACT_ATOMS: atom_id res chain seq x y z
N MET A 1 27.23 -4.43 5.43
CA MET A 1 26.85 -4.52 4.00
C MET A 1 25.35 -4.74 3.95
N ALA A 2 24.60 -3.75 3.45
CA ALA A 2 23.17 -3.88 3.30
C ALA A 2 22.85 -4.96 2.25
N ILE A 3 22.07 -5.97 2.63
CA ILE A 3 21.47 -6.91 1.68
C ILE A 3 20.13 -6.33 1.29
N PHE A 4 19.90 -6.14 -0.01
CA PHE A 4 18.58 -5.76 -0.51
C PHE A 4 17.60 -6.90 -0.24
N PHE A 5 16.49 -6.58 0.42
CA PHE A 5 15.37 -7.50 0.61
C PHE A 5 14.07 -6.82 0.22
N MET A 6 13.28 -7.51 -0.60
CA MET A 6 11.92 -7.14 -0.93
C MET A 6 11.04 -8.38 -0.90
N GLN A 7 9.88 -8.26 -0.25
CA GLN A 7 8.84 -9.28 -0.27
C GLN A 7 7.57 -8.69 -0.86
N ILE A 8 6.97 -9.42 -1.81
CA ILE A 8 5.68 -9.06 -2.40
C ILE A 8 4.64 -10.08 -1.93
N SER A 9 3.54 -9.60 -1.35
CA SER A 9 2.45 -10.46 -0.88
C SER A 9 1.08 -9.90 -1.26
N SER A 10 0.05 -10.74 -1.25
CA SER A 10 -1.33 -10.30 -1.51
C SER A 10 -2.15 -10.29 -0.22
N VAL A 11 -3.05 -9.33 -0.10
CA VAL A 11 -4.12 -9.34 0.90
C VAL A 11 -5.34 -10.03 0.27
N THR A 12 -5.64 -11.23 0.75
CA THR A 12 -6.68 -12.10 0.19
C THR A 12 -7.77 -12.38 1.20
N ARG A 13 -9.03 -12.25 0.78
CA ARG A 13 -10.20 -12.49 1.63
C ARG A 13 -10.34 -13.92 2.14
N SER A 14 -10.03 -14.92 1.30
CA SER A 14 -10.08 -16.33 1.69
C SER A 14 -9.09 -16.68 2.81
N ALA A 15 -8.09 -15.83 3.06
CA ALA A 15 -7.18 -15.94 4.20
C ALA A 15 -7.63 -15.11 5.41
N GLY A 16 -8.88 -14.64 5.44
CA GLY A 16 -9.43 -13.78 6.50
C GLY A 16 -8.84 -12.37 6.55
N ARG A 17 -8.09 -11.94 5.53
CA ARG A 17 -7.42 -10.63 5.51
C ARG A 17 -8.31 -9.56 4.84
N ARG A 18 -8.20 -8.33 5.33
CA ARG A 18 -8.91 -7.14 4.85
C ARG A 18 -7.93 -6.03 4.51
N ALA A 19 -8.20 -5.27 3.46
CA ALA A 19 -7.36 -4.14 3.05
C ALA A 19 -7.39 -2.99 4.07
N THR A 20 -8.56 -2.70 4.64
CA THR A 20 -8.77 -1.74 5.74
C THR A 20 -7.92 -2.07 6.96
N ALA A 21 -7.92 -3.34 7.39
CA ALA A 21 -7.12 -3.81 8.51
C ALA A 21 -5.62 -3.74 8.19
N ALA A 22 -5.24 -4.10 6.96
CA ALA A 22 -3.85 -4.00 6.53
C ALA A 22 -3.36 -2.55 6.57
N ALA A 23 -4.12 -1.61 5.99
CA ALA A 23 -3.81 -0.19 5.95
C ALA A 23 -3.73 0.42 7.36
N ALA A 24 -4.73 0.16 8.21
CA ALA A 24 -4.76 0.66 9.58
C ALA A 24 -3.52 0.21 10.36
N TYR A 25 -3.16 -1.07 10.24
CA TYR A 25 -1.97 -1.61 10.90
C TYR A 25 -0.70 -0.90 10.46
N ARG A 26 -0.49 -0.76 9.14
CA ARG A 26 0.73 -0.19 8.56
C ARG A 26 0.86 1.29 8.85
N ALA A 27 -0.22 2.05 8.70
CA ALA A 27 -0.22 3.48 8.96
C ALA A 27 -0.26 3.83 10.45
N GLY A 28 -0.59 2.87 11.33
CA GLY A 28 -0.81 3.17 12.75
C GLY A 28 -2.06 4.04 12.96
N GLU A 29 -3.12 3.80 12.19
CA GLU A 29 -4.32 4.63 12.15
C GLU A 29 -5.57 3.87 12.61
N ARG A 30 -6.67 4.62 12.77
CA ARG A 30 -8.00 4.08 13.02
C ARG A 30 -8.82 4.11 11.73
N ILE A 31 -9.26 2.95 11.25
CA ILE A 31 -10.08 2.82 10.03
C ILE A 31 -11.30 1.96 10.34
N ARG A 32 -12.48 2.43 9.92
CA ARG A 32 -13.70 1.62 9.91
C ARG A 32 -13.76 0.79 8.63
N ASP A 33 -13.97 -0.51 8.78
CA ASP A 33 -14.32 -1.40 7.68
C ASP A 33 -15.83 -1.35 7.43
N GLU A 34 -16.24 -0.86 6.26
CA GLU A 34 -17.65 -0.67 5.94
C GLU A 34 -18.38 -1.99 5.70
N ARG A 35 -17.66 -3.05 5.29
CA ARG A 35 -18.25 -4.36 5.01
C ARG A 35 -18.60 -5.12 6.29
N SER A 36 -17.76 -5.07 7.32
CA SER A 36 -18.01 -5.72 8.60
C SER A 36 -18.58 -4.78 9.67
N GLY A 37 -18.51 -3.46 9.44
CA GLY A 37 -18.88 -2.43 10.41
C GLY A 37 -17.88 -2.21 11.55
N GLU A 38 -16.79 -2.99 11.58
CA GLU A 38 -15.78 -2.97 12.64
C GLU A 38 -14.87 -1.74 12.53
N VAL A 39 -14.45 -1.19 13.68
CA VAL A 39 -13.42 -0.16 13.74
C VAL A 39 -12.09 -0.78 14.15
N ILE A 40 -11.15 -0.82 13.20
CA ILE A 40 -9.79 -1.30 13.43
C ILE A 40 -8.94 -0.12 13.92
N ASN A 41 -8.29 -0.25 15.08
CA ASN A 41 -7.55 0.85 15.70
C ASN A 41 -6.12 0.47 16.05
N TYR A 42 -5.16 1.04 15.31
CA TYR A 42 -3.72 0.92 15.57
C TYR A 42 -3.05 2.25 15.92
N GLY A 43 -3.83 3.27 16.36
CA GLY A 43 -3.35 4.61 16.75
C GLY A 43 -2.31 4.65 17.89
N ARG A 44 -2.07 3.52 18.54
CA ARG A 44 -1.07 3.38 19.61
C ARG A 44 0.31 2.96 19.10
N ARG A 45 0.48 2.68 17.80
CA ARG A 45 1.80 2.40 17.24
C ARG A 45 2.70 3.63 17.39
N ARG A 46 3.97 3.37 17.66
CA ARG A 46 5.01 4.40 17.83
C ARG A 46 6.16 4.22 16.85
N ASP A 47 6.25 3.06 16.23
CA ASP A 47 7.27 2.69 15.28
C ASP A 47 6.96 3.12 13.83
N VAL A 48 5.97 4.00 13.61
CA VAL A 48 5.60 4.51 12.29
C VAL A 48 6.21 5.90 12.11
N LEU A 49 7.25 6.01 11.28
CA LEU A 49 8.00 7.25 11.04
C LEU A 49 7.38 8.16 9.99
N HIS A 50 6.71 7.60 8.99
CA HIS A 50 6.15 8.35 7.86
C HIS A 50 4.98 7.60 7.24
N THR A 51 3.93 8.32 6.82
CA THR A 51 2.85 7.76 6.00
C THR A 51 2.47 8.73 4.89
N GLU A 52 2.13 8.21 3.71
CA GLU A 52 1.74 9.03 2.56
C GLU A 52 1.05 8.19 1.49
N ILE A 53 0.06 8.75 0.80
CA ILE A 53 -0.59 8.09 -0.33
C ILE A 53 -0.14 8.73 -1.64
N PHE A 54 0.42 7.90 -2.52
CA PHE A 54 0.81 8.26 -3.88
C PHE A 54 -0.26 7.81 -4.86
N LEU A 55 -0.56 8.70 -5.80
CA LEU A 55 -1.41 8.42 -6.95
C LEU A 55 -0.56 8.47 -8.21
N PRO A 56 -1.05 7.89 -9.32
CA PRO A 56 -0.40 8.04 -10.62
C PRO A 56 -0.18 9.52 -10.99
N PRO A 57 0.95 9.90 -11.62
CA PRO A 57 1.31 11.30 -11.86
C PRO A 57 0.27 12.12 -12.64
N GLN A 58 -0.53 11.48 -13.50
CA GLN A 58 -1.61 12.17 -14.22
C GLN A 58 -2.69 12.76 -13.29
N PHE A 59 -2.70 12.39 -12.01
CA PHE A 59 -3.60 12.92 -10.99
C PHE A 59 -2.94 13.96 -10.07
N ASP A 60 -1.68 14.33 -10.32
CA ASP A 60 -1.04 15.44 -9.61
C ASP A 60 -1.72 16.76 -9.97
N GLY A 61 -2.07 17.55 -8.95
CA GLY A 61 -2.84 18.79 -9.12
C GLY A 61 -4.34 18.61 -9.41
N THR A 62 -4.86 17.37 -9.46
CA THR A 62 -6.27 17.08 -9.72
C THR A 62 -7.08 16.78 -8.44
N GLN A 63 -8.41 16.92 -8.51
CA GLN A 63 -9.33 16.64 -7.40
C GLN A 63 -9.71 15.15 -7.27
N VAL A 64 -8.77 14.21 -7.34
CA VAL A 64 -9.04 12.78 -6.98
C VAL A 64 -8.87 12.60 -5.46
N SER A 65 -9.63 13.39 -4.68
CA SER A 65 -9.47 13.49 -3.23
C SER A 65 -9.85 12.20 -2.50
N TRP A 66 -10.81 11.44 -3.02
CA TRP A 66 -11.24 10.17 -2.43
C TRP A 66 -10.09 9.17 -2.30
N ALA A 67 -9.16 9.16 -3.26
CA ALA A 67 -8.04 8.22 -3.29
C ALA A 67 -6.88 8.67 -2.39
N ARG A 68 -6.86 9.93 -1.93
CA ARG A 68 -5.88 10.45 -0.96
C ARG A 68 -6.35 10.31 0.48
N ASP A 69 -7.63 10.00 0.71
CA ASP A 69 -8.15 9.66 2.03
C ASP A 69 -8.03 8.14 2.25
N ARG A 70 -7.22 7.73 3.23
CA ARG A 70 -6.91 6.33 3.49
C ARG A 70 -8.15 5.49 3.80
N GLN A 71 -9.09 6.02 4.58
CA GLN A 71 -10.32 5.32 4.94
C GLN A 71 -11.19 5.08 3.71
N ARG A 72 -11.38 6.10 2.86
CA ARG A 72 -12.14 5.99 1.61
C ARG A 72 -11.44 5.10 0.60
N LEU A 73 -10.13 5.23 0.44
CA LEU A 73 -9.34 4.42 -0.50
C LEU A 73 -9.51 2.93 -0.23
N TRP A 74 -9.29 2.50 1.02
CA TRP A 74 -9.28 1.08 1.34
C TRP A 74 -10.67 0.46 1.48
N ASN A 75 -11.70 1.24 1.85
CA ASN A 75 -13.07 0.80 1.71
C ASN A 75 -13.48 0.68 0.23
N THR A 76 -13.06 1.61 -0.63
CA THR A 76 -13.28 1.51 -2.09
C THR A 76 -12.61 0.25 -2.65
N ALA A 77 -11.39 -0.07 -2.22
CA ALA A 77 -10.69 -1.29 -2.62
C ALA A 77 -11.42 -2.57 -2.18
N GLU A 78 -11.94 -2.61 -0.95
CA GLU A 78 -12.80 -3.69 -0.49
C GLU A 78 -14.07 -3.79 -1.34
N HIS A 79 -14.82 -2.71 -1.56
CA HIS A 79 -16.07 -2.76 -2.31
C HIS A 79 -15.89 -3.08 -3.81
N SER A 80 -14.72 -2.79 -4.38
CA SER A 80 -14.41 -3.08 -5.79
C SER A 80 -14.27 -4.58 -6.09
N GLU A 81 -14.08 -5.41 -5.06
CA GLU A 81 -13.97 -6.85 -5.21
C GLU A 81 -15.24 -7.58 -4.77
N LYS A 82 -15.77 -8.44 -5.64
CA LYS A 82 -17.05 -9.13 -5.41
C LYS A 82 -16.89 -10.58 -4.91
N ARG A 83 -15.76 -11.22 -5.17
CA ARG A 83 -15.56 -12.65 -4.85
C ARG A 83 -15.06 -12.85 -3.43
N HIS A 84 -15.44 -13.97 -2.81
CA HIS A 84 -15.01 -14.33 -1.45
C HIS A 84 -13.50 -14.64 -1.36
N ASN A 85 -12.87 -15.02 -2.47
CA ASN A 85 -11.43 -15.32 -2.57
C ASN A 85 -10.64 -14.21 -3.29
N ALA A 86 -11.21 -13.00 -3.40
CA ALA A 86 -10.57 -11.91 -4.11
C ALA A 86 -9.29 -11.41 -3.41
N ARG A 87 -8.33 -10.97 -4.24
CA ARG A 87 -7.20 -10.14 -3.83
C ARG A 87 -7.69 -8.70 -3.76
N VAL A 88 -7.64 -8.10 -2.57
CA VAL A 88 -8.15 -6.75 -2.29
C VAL A 88 -7.05 -5.71 -2.23
N ALA A 89 -5.82 -6.11 -1.89
CA ALA A 89 -4.63 -5.27 -1.95
C ALA A 89 -3.38 -6.11 -2.26
N ARG A 90 -2.30 -5.46 -2.66
CA ARG A 90 -0.95 -6.05 -2.74
C ARG A 90 -0.01 -5.26 -1.85
N GLU A 91 0.95 -5.94 -1.25
CA GLU A 91 1.96 -5.33 -0.40
C GLU A 91 3.35 -5.57 -0.99
N TYR A 92 4.15 -4.51 -1.04
CA TYR A 92 5.58 -4.56 -1.25
C TYR A 92 6.23 -4.13 0.07
N GLN A 93 6.95 -5.05 0.72
CA GLN A 93 7.74 -4.74 1.90
C GLN A 93 9.20 -4.64 1.51
N LEU A 94 9.85 -3.54 1.88
CA LEU A 94 11.24 -3.24 1.53
C LEU A 94 12.06 -3.11 2.80
N SER A 95 13.23 -3.74 2.85
CA SER A 95 14.26 -3.37 3.83
C SER A 95 14.95 -2.09 3.38
N LEU A 96 15.10 -1.14 4.30
CA LEU A 96 15.77 0.13 4.06
C LEU A 96 17.17 0.12 4.69
N PRO A 97 18.22 0.61 4.02
CA PRO A 97 19.56 0.64 4.59
C PRO A 97 19.60 1.45 5.89
N ALA A 98 20.18 0.87 6.94
CA ALA A 98 20.33 1.51 8.24
C ALA A 98 21.35 2.67 8.20
N GLU A 99 22.27 2.63 7.24
CA GLU A 99 23.31 3.61 7.00
C GLU A 99 22.78 4.94 6.43
N LEU A 100 21.58 4.94 5.85
CA LEU A 100 20.91 6.16 5.43
C LEU A 100 20.36 6.89 6.66
N ASP A 101 20.29 8.22 6.61
CA ASP A 101 19.51 8.97 7.59
C ASP A 101 17.99 8.79 7.32
N ALA A 102 17.17 9.25 8.26
CA ALA A 102 15.71 9.13 8.17
C ALA A 102 15.15 9.82 6.91
N SER A 103 15.68 10.99 6.54
CA SER A 103 15.20 11.75 5.39
C SER A 103 15.47 11.02 4.07
N ARG A 104 16.65 10.41 3.93
CA ARG A 104 17.06 9.63 2.76
C ARG A 104 16.28 8.32 2.66
N ARG A 105 15.99 7.65 3.78
CA ARG A 105 15.11 6.48 3.82
C ARG A 105 13.69 6.80 3.32
N ILE A 106 13.13 7.93 3.78
CA ILE A 106 11.82 8.40 3.33
C ILE A 106 11.88 8.74 1.84
N ALA A 107 12.86 9.53 1.39
CA ALA A 107 13.01 9.91 -0.02
C ALA A 107 13.10 8.69 -0.95
N LEU A 108 13.88 7.67 -0.59
CA LEU A 108 13.97 6.40 -1.33
C LEU A 108 12.62 5.69 -1.41
N SER A 109 11.91 5.58 -0.28
CA SER A 109 10.59 4.95 -0.21
C SER A 109 9.54 5.70 -1.03
N ARG A 110 9.59 7.04 -1.06
CA ARG A 110 8.73 7.89 -1.89
C ARG A 110 9.01 7.67 -3.38
N ALA A 111 10.28 7.68 -3.78
CA ALA A 111 10.68 7.47 -5.17
C ALA A 111 10.14 6.13 -5.69
N PHE A 112 10.37 5.05 -4.94
CA PHE A 112 9.87 3.73 -5.32
C PHE A 112 8.33 3.64 -5.34
N SER A 113 7.66 4.33 -4.42
CA SER A 113 6.19 4.40 -4.39
C SER A 113 5.63 5.11 -5.63
N ARG A 114 6.27 6.19 -6.09
CA ARG A 114 5.90 6.92 -7.32
C ARG A 114 6.09 6.04 -8.56
N GLU A 115 7.21 5.33 -8.66
CA GLU A 115 7.47 4.37 -9.75
C GLU A 115 6.37 3.30 -9.84
N ILE A 116 5.96 2.71 -8.70
CA ILE A 116 4.87 1.72 -8.67
C ILE A 116 3.53 2.36 -9.08
N ALA A 117 3.21 3.54 -8.55
CA ALA A 117 1.97 4.25 -8.86
C ALA A 117 1.90 4.59 -10.36
N GLU A 118 2.99 5.10 -10.92
CA GLU A 118 3.08 5.47 -12.33
C GLU A 118 3.02 4.25 -13.25
N ARG A 119 3.81 3.21 -12.96
CA ARG A 119 3.92 2.02 -13.81
C ARG A 119 2.62 1.24 -13.87
N TYR A 120 1.97 1.04 -12.73
CA TYR A 120 0.78 0.20 -12.63
C TYR A 120 -0.53 0.98 -12.57
N LYS A 121 -0.48 2.32 -12.57
CA LYS A 121 -1.64 3.21 -12.48
C LYS A 121 -2.50 2.98 -11.22
N VAL A 122 -1.89 2.52 -10.13
CA VAL A 122 -2.53 2.19 -8.84
C VAL A 122 -2.28 3.27 -7.79
N ALA A 123 -3.10 3.30 -6.74
CA ALA A 123 -2.75 4.03 -5.52
C ALA A 123 -1.74 3.20 -4.72
N VAL A 124 -0.79 3.89 -4.07
CA VAL A 124 0.21 3.29 -3.19
C VAL A 124 0.16 4.00 -1.84
N ASP A 125 -0.21 3.29 -0.79
CA ASP A 125 -0.20 3.76 0.59
C ASP A 125 1.12 3.32 1.25
N LEU A 126 2.03 4.28 1.39
CA LEU A 126 3.34 4.11 1.98
C LEU A 126 3.25 4.26 3.50
N ALA A 127 3.89 3.35 4.22
CA ALA A 127 4.26 3.53 5.62
C ALA A 127 5.74 3.13 5.84
N VAL A 128 6.54 4.01 6.43
CA VAL A 128 7.94 3.74 6.79
C VAL A 128 8.02 3.48 8.29
N HIS A 129 8.61 2.35 8.68
CA HIS A 129 8.74 1.94 10.08
C HIS A 129 10.19 1.94 10.54
N GLU A 130 10.36 2.25 11.83
CA GLU A 130 11.62 2.04 12.54
C GLU A 130 11.68 0.65 13.18
N PRO A 131 12.88 0.20 13.58
CA PRO A 131 13.03 -0.99 14.40
C PRO A 131 12.15 -0.94 15.64
N ARG A 132 11.47 -2.04 15.93
CA ARG A 132 10.76 -2.20 17.20
C ARG A 132 11.71 -2.47 18.34
N GLU A 133 11.28 -2.11 19.54
CA GLU A 133 11.94 -2.50 20.78
C GLU A 133 12.15 -4.02 20.84
N GLY A 134 13.36 -4.45 21.20
CA GLY A 134 13.76 -5.86 21.24
C GLY A 134 14.04 -6.51 19.87
N GLY A 135 13.87 -5.78 18.76
CA GLY A 135 14.23 -6.23 17.41
C GLY A 135 15.66 -5.86 17.00
N ASP A 136 16.05 -6.24 15.77
CA ASP A 136 17.32 -5.78 15.18
C ASP A 136 17.25 -4.26 14.97
N PRO A 137 18.14 -3.45 15.60
CA PRO A 137 18.14 -1.98 15.51
C PRO A 137 18.46 -1.45 14.12
N ARG A 138 18.77 -2.32 13.15
CA ARG A 138 18.99 -1.96 11.75
C ARG A 138 17.76 -2.18 10.87
N ASN A 139 16.70 -2.81 11.39
CA ASN A 139 15.52 -3.23 10.63
C ASN A 139 14.54 -2.08 10.31
N TYR A 140 15.02 -1.05 9.64
CA TYR A 140 14.15 -0.07 9.00
C TYR A 140 13.51 -0.69 7.77
N HIS A 141 12.21 -0.46 7.59
CA HIS A 141 11.49 -1.03 6.46
C HIS A 141 10.33 -0.14 6.01
N ALA A 142 9.94 -0.30 4.75
CA ALA A 142 8.77 0.36 4.19
C ALA A 142 7.73 -0.67 3.77
N HIS A 143 6.47 -0.39 4.09
CA HIS A 143 5.31 -1.08 3.56
C HIS A 143 4.66 -0.21 2.50
N LEU A 144 4.51 -0.73 1.28
CA LEU A 144 3.78 -0.10 0.20
C LEU A 144 2.56 -0.97 -0.09
N LEU A 145 1.41 -0.57 0.44
CA LEU A 145 0.15 -1.25 0.18
C LEU A 145 -0.50 -0.63 -1.06
N THR A 146 -0.69 -1.41 -2.10
CA THR A 146 -1.24 -0.94 -3.38
C THR A 146 -2.65 -1.46 -3.62
N THR A 147 -3.46 -0.66 -4.30
CA THR A 147 -4.72 -1.16 -4.86
C THR A 147 -4.43 -2.24 -5.89
N THR A 148 -5.40 -3.14 -6.11
CA THR A 148 -5.30 -4.20 -7.14
C THR A 148 -5.90 -3.77 -8.48
N ARG A 149 -6.34 -2.51 -8.55
CA ARG A 149 -7.05 -1.88 -9.65
C ARG A 149 -6.52 -0.48 -9.88
N GLU A 150 -6.63 -0.04 -11.13
CA GLU A 150 -6.21 1.30 -11.55
C GLU A 150 -7.08 2.38 -10.89
N VAL A 151 -6.47 3.49 -10.51
CA VAL A 151 -7.18 4.65 -9.98
C VAL A 151 -7.81 5.43 -11.13
N THR A 152 -9.07 5.82 -10.95
CA THR A 152 -9.80 6.71 -11.86
C THR A 152 -10.47 7.83 -11.06
N PRO A 153 -10.90 8.94 -11.68
CA PRO A 153 -11.65 9.98 -10.98
C PRO A 153 -12.91 9.47 -10.28
N ALA A 154 -13.57 8.45 -10.85
CA ALA A 154 -14.83 7.90 -10.35
C ALA A 154 -14.67 6.73 -9.34
N GLY A 155 -13.45 6.26 -9.08
CA GLY A 155 -13.20 5.08 -8.24
C GLY A 155 -12.10 4.17 -8.80
N LEU A 156 -12.13 2.89 -8.43
CA LEU A 156 -11.17 1.90 -8.93
C LEU A 156 -11.69 1.17 -10.17
N GLY A 157 -10.88 1.17 -11.23
CA GLY A 157 -11.23 0.66 -12.56
C GLY A 157 -10.80 -0.78 -12.81
N ALA A 158 -10.11 -0.99 -13.94
CA ALA A 158 -9.62 -2.30 -14.37
C ALA A 158 -8.59 -2.87 -13.37
N LYS A 159 -8.44 -4.20 -13.35
CA LYS A 159 -7.35 -4.85 -12.60
C LYS A 159 -5.99 -4.35 -13.12
N ALA A 160 -5.02 -4.22 -12.23
CA ALA A 160 -3.74 -3.59 -12.51
C ALA A 160 -2.53 -4.47 -12.19
N GLY A 161 -1.40 -4.20 -12.85
CA GLY A 161 -0.08 -4.75 -12.51
C GLY A 161 -0.04 -6.26 -12.33
N LEU A 162 0.44 -6.72 -11.16
CA LEU A 162 0.56 -8.16 -10.90
C LEU A 162 -0.79 -8.87 -10.65
N ASP A 163 -1.93 -8.16 -10.59
CA ASP A 163 -3.27 -8.75 -10.42
C ASP A 163 -3.99 -9.13 -11.72
N ILE A 164 -3.51 -8.68 -12.87
CA ILE A 164 -4.05 -9.12 -14.17
C ILE A 164 -3.48 -10.47 -14.57
N ALA A 165 -4.17 -11.14 -15.50
CA ALA A 165 -3.76 -12.43 -16.03
C ALA A 165 -2.35 -12.34 -16.67
N PRO A 166 -1.51 -13.38 -16.55
CA PRO A 166 -0.14 -13.34 -17.10
C PRO A 166 -0.07 -13.00 -18.60
N VAL A 167 -1.06 -13.44 -19.39
CA VAL A 167 -1.16 -13.13 -20.82
C VAL A 167 -1.36 -11.62 -21.04
N GLU A 168 -2.22 -11.01 -20.24
CA GLU A 168 -2.52 -9.58 -20.30
C GLU A 168 -1.32 -8.73 -19.82
N ARG A 169 -0.58 -9.20 -18.81
CA ARG A 169 0.66 -8.53 -18.35
C ARG A 169 1.69 -8.42 -19.47
N ARG A 170 1.95 -9.54 -20.16
CA ARG A 170 2.88 -9.57 -21.30
C ARG A 170 2.46 -8.62 -22.42
N ARG A 171 1.16 -8.50 -22.70
CA ARG A 171 0.64 -7.56 -23.71
C ARG A 171 0.84 -6.09 -23.34
N ARG A 172 0.86 -5.78 -22.04
CA ARG A 172 1.05 -4.42 -21.50
C ARG A 172 2.51 -4.12 -21.11
N GLU A 173 3.44 -5.02 -21.39
CA GLU A 173 4.86 -4.91 -21.01
C GLU A 173 5.08 -4.72 -19.48
N LEU A 174 4.21 -5.37 -18.69
CA LEU A 174 4.22 -5.36 -17.21
C LEU A 174 4.76 -6.64 -16.59
#